data_AF-A0A520V3K8-F1
#
_entry.id   AF-A0A520V3K8-F1
#
_cell.length_a   1.000
_cell.length_b   1.000
_cell.length_c   1.000
_cell.angle_alpha   90.00
_cell.angle_beta   90.00
_cell.angle_gamma   90.00
#
_symmetry.space_group_name_H-M   'P 1'
#
loop_
_entity.id
_entity.type
_entity.pdbx_description
1 polymer ?
#
loop_
_entity_poly.entity_id
_entity_poly.type
_entity_poly.pdbx_seq_one_letter_code
_entity_poly.pdbx_strand_id
1 'polypeptide(L)'
;MDIVVIAQLVTGLATLVVASILIWQMTIQKKTLDIAHKDADNDFSVQVISERNAMRRWFVDKLNPDFEKRLNSGLKDLSEFESNTLAIYFRGMATMTTTEWRLERVGGNPEYYKFAFNALFSHKAILDYYKEIGRKFFTDGNFGKPGLGKIADLTYENLTGEKLED
;
A
#
# COMPACT_ATOMS: atom_id res chain seq x y z
N MET A 1 -17.40 -44.74 50.40
CA MET A 1 -17.15 -44.19 49.05
C MET A 1 -15.95 -44.92 48.50
N ASP A 2 -16.07 -45.52 47.31
CA ASP A 2 -15.02 -46.34 46.70
C ASP A 2 -13.78 -45.48 46.37
N ILE A 3 -12.59 -45.99 46.64
CA ILE A 3 -11.32 -45.31 46.38
C ILE A 3 -11.14 -45.00 44.89
N VAL A 4 -11.70 -45.85 44.02
CA VAL A 4 -11.71 -45.63 42.56
C VAL A 4 -12.50 -44.37 42.21
N VAL A 5 -13.64 -44.13 42.86
CA VAL A 5 -14.48 -42.94 42.64
C VAL A 5 -13.77 -41.68 43.11
N ILE A 6 -13.09 -41.74 44.26
CA ILE A 6 -12.29 -40.61 44.78
C ILE A 6 -11.15 -40.27 43.82
N ALA A 7 -10.42 -41.29 43.34
CA ALA A 7 -9.31 -41.10 42.40
C ALA A 7 -9.78 -40.44 41.09
N GLN A 8 -10.90 -40.90 40.52
CA GLN A 8 -11.46 -40.33 39.30
C GLN A 8 -11.90 -38.87 39.47
N LEU A 9 -12.49 -38.53 40.62
CA LEU A 9 -12.86 -37.13 40.93
C LEU A 9 -11.62 -36.23 41.03
N VAL A 10 -10.56 -36.71 41.70
CA VAL A 10 -9.30 -35.96 41.81
C VAL A 10 -8.64 -35.78 40.45
N THR A 11 -8.60 -36.82 39.62
CA THR A 11 -8.06 -36.72 38.26
C THR A 11 -8.89 -35.76 37.40
N GLY A 12 -10.22 -35.83 37.44
CA GLY A 12 -11.10 -34.93 36.71
C GLY A 12 -10.93 -33.46 37.13
N LEU A 13 -10.81 -33.21 38.44
CA LEU A 13 -10.50 -31.89 38.97
C LEU A 13 -9.13 -31.38 38.50
N ALA A 14 -8.11 -32.24 38.54
CA ALA A 14 -6.78 -31.88 38.04
C ALA A 14 -6.80 -31.52 36.55
N THR A 15 -7.52 -32.30 35.73
CA THR A 15 -7.69 -32.00 34.29
C THR A 15 -8.39 -30.66 34.07
N LEU A 16 -9.47 -30.37 34.83
CA LEU A 16 -10.19 -29.09 34.72
C LEU A 16 -9.33 -27.90 35.10
N VAL A 17 -8.52 -28.02 36.16
CA VAL A 17 -7.57 -26.98 36.57
C VAL A 17 -6.56 -26.71 35.47
N VAL A 18 -5.94 -27.77 34.92
CA VAL A 18 -4.96 -27.62 33.83
C VAL A 18 -5.60 -27.01 32.59
N ALA A 19 -6.78 -27.49 32.17
CA ALA A 19 -7.51 -26.95 31.03
C ALA A 19 -7.84 -25.45 31.21
N SER A 20 -8.24 -25.05 32.43
CA SER A 20 -8.54 -23.65 32.75
C SER A 20 -7.29 -22.76 32.61
N ILE A 21 -6.13 -23.24 33.07
CA ILE A 21 -4.85 -22.54 32.92
C ILE A 21 -4.46 -22.42 31.44
N LEU A 22 -4.65 -23.48 30.64
CA LEU A 22 -4.36 -23.45 29.20
C LEU A 22 -5.24 -22.43 28.46
N ILE A 23 -6.53 -22.38 28.77
CA ILE A 23 -7.45 -21.38 28.19
C ILE A 23 -7.01 -19.96 28.56
N TRP A 24 -6.61 -19.75 29.82
CA TRP A 24 -6.06 -18.49 30.27
C TRP A 24 -4.78 -18.10 29.51
N GLN A 25 -3.86 -19.05 29.33
CA GLN A 25 -2.62 -18.85 28.56
C GLN A 25 -2.91 -18.50 27.09
N MET A 26 -3.81 -19.21 26.43
CA MET A 26 -4.22 -18.90 25.05
C MET A 26 -4.82 -17.49 24.93
N THR A 27 -5.58 -17.06 25.94
CA THR A 27 -6.16 -15.70 25.97
C THR A 27 -5.08 -14.62 26.05
N ILE A 28 -4.03 -14.85 26.85
CA ILE A 28 -2.88 -13.94 26.92
C ILE A 28 -2.10 -13.95 25.60
N GLN A 29 -1.80 -15.13 25.06
CA GLN A 29 -1.07 -15.26 23.79
C GLN A 29 -1.78 -14.58 22.63
N LYS A 30 -3.11 -14.70 22.55
CA LYS A 30 -3.91 -14.00 21.55
C LYS A 30 -3.74 -12.48 21.65
N LYS A 31 -3.81 -11.93 22.87
CA LYS A 31 -3.59 -10.48 23.08
C LYS A 31 -2.18 -10.05 22.66
N THR A 32 -1.15 -10.84 22.99
CA THR A 32 0.23 -10.55 22.57
C THR A 32 0.37 -10.60 21.05
N LEU A 33 -0.27 -11.57 20.39
CA LEU A 33 -0.27 -11.68 18.95
C LEU A 33 -1.00 -10.51 18.29
N ASP A 34 -2.14 -10.08 18.83
CA ASP A 34 -2.89 -8.91 18.33
C ASP A 34 -2.05 -7.62 18.45
N ILE A 35 -1.32 -7.44 19.56
CA ILE A 35 -0.38 -6.33 19.74
C ILE A 35 0.75 -6.41 18.71
N ALA A 36 1.39 -7.57 18.56
CA ALA A 36 2.47 -7.76 17.60
C ALA A 36 2.02 -7.51 16.15
N HIS A 37 0.81 -7.93 15.79
CA HIS A 37 0.23 -7.62 14.48
C HIS A 37 0.04 -6.12 14.27
N LYS A 38 -0.49 -5.42 15.28
CA LYS A 38 -0.69 -3.97 15.22
C LYS A 38 0.65 -3.23 15.12
N ASP A 39 1.65 -3.64 15.86
CA ASP A 39 2.99 -3.03 15.82
C ASP A 39 3.65 -3.27 14.46
N ALA A 40 3.55 -4.48 13.91
CA ALA A 40 4.05 -4.78 12.57
C ALA A 40 3.36 -3.93 11.48
N ASP A 41 2.03 -3.70 11.58
CA ASP A 41 1.32 -2.84 10.63
C ASP A 41 1.75 -1.36 10.77
N ASN A 42 1.96 -0.89 12.00
CA ASN A 42 2.47 0.46 12.27
C ASN A 42 3.88 0.64 11.71
N ASP A 43 4.80 -0.28 11.99
CA ASP A 43 6.18 -0.24 11.51
C ASP A 43 6.24 -0.25 9.99
N PHE A 44 5.46 -1.13 9.36
CA PHE A 44 5.32 -1.14 7.91
C PHE A 44 4.74 0.19 7.38
N SER A 45 3.86 0.87 8.14
CA SER A 45 3.27 2.16 7.72
C SER A 45 4.31 3.25 7.70
N VAL A 46 5.12 3.32 8.76
CA VAL A 46 6.22 4.27 8.86
C VAL A 46 7.24 4.00 7.77
N GLN A 47 7.59 2.73 7.52
CA GLN A 47 8.53 2.35 6.47
C GLN A 47 8.03 2.78 5.08
N VAL A 48 6.79 2.47 4.72
CA VAL A 48 6.25 2.82 3.41
C VAL A 48 6.20 4.33 3.20
N ILE A 49 5.83 5.10 4.23
CA ILE A 49 5.88 6.58 4.18
C ILE A 49 7.32 7.06 4.00
N SER A 50 8.28 6.48 4.71
CA SER A 50 9.69 6.81 4.61
C SER A 50 10.23 6.58 3.20
N GLU A 51 9.98 5.41 2.62
CA GLU A 51 10.39 5.05 1.26
C GLU A 51 9.74 5.96 0.21
N ARG A 52 8.45 6.27 0.38
CA ARG A 52 7.72 7.17 -0.52
C ARG A 52 8.33 8.58 -0.50
N ASN A 53 8.67 9.07 0.69
CA ASN A 53 9.33 10.35 0.85
C ASN A 53 10.77 10.34 0.31
N ALA A 54 11.50 9.23 0.46
CA ALA A 54 12.83 9.06 -0.12
C ALA A 54 12.79 9.14 -1.64
N MET A 55 11.82 8.48 -2.27
CA MET A 55 11.62 8.52 -3.72
C MET A 55 11.27 9.92 -4.22
N ARG A 56 10.42 10.64 -3.49
CA ARG A 56 10.09 12.05 -3.79
C ARG A 56 11.31 12.96 -3.67
N ARG A 57 12.08 12.84 -2.59
CA ARG A 57 13.33 13.60 -2.41
C ARG A 57 14.29 13.33 -3.56
N TRP A 58 14.52 12.05 -3.88
CA TRP A 58 15.37 11.67 -5.00
C TRP A 58 14.92 12.31 -6.32
N PHE A 59 13.61 12.32 -6.60
CA PHE A 59 13.08 12.94 -7.82
C PHE A 59 13.31 14.45 -7.84
N VAL A 60 13.00 15.13 -6.73
CA VAL A 60 13.24 16.58 -6.57
C VAL A 60 14.73 16.94 -6.70
N ASP A 61 15.64 16.13 -6.16
CA ASP A 61 17.09 16.33 -6.26
C ASP A 61 17.60 16.23 -7.72
N LYS A 62 16.82 15.62 -8.63
CA LYS A 62 17.12 15.60 -10.07
C LYS A 62 16.56 16.80 -10.81
N LEU A 63 15.64 17.54 -10.22
CA LEU A 63 15.03 18.69 -10.86
C LEU A 63 15.99 19.88 -10.88
N ASN A 64 16.02 20.55 -12.03
CA ASN A 64 16.51 21.91 -12.16
C ASN A 64 15.37 22.75 -12.77
N PRO A 65 15.43 24.10 -12.73
CA PRO A 65 14.34 24.94 -13.21
C PRO A 65 13.93 24.66 -14.67
N ASP A 66 14.88 24.33 -15.53
CA ASP A 66 14.60 24.01 -16.93
C ASP A 66 13.90 22.65 -17.08
N PHE A 67 14.32 21.65 -16.29
CA PHE A 67 13.67 20.35 -16.26
C PHE A 67 12.26 20.46 -15.69
N GLU A 68 12.05 21.17 -14.58
CA GLU A 68 10.73 21.40 -14.02
C GLU A 68 9.80 22.11 -15.03
N LYS A 69 10.31 23.10 -15.75
CA LYS A 69 9.56 23.77 -16.82
C LYS A 69 9.12 22.78 -17.91
N ARG A 70 10.01 21.88 -18.35
CA ARG A 70 9.69 20.84 -19.34
C ARG A 70 8.70 19.80 -18.80
N LEU A 71 8.84 19.39 -17.54
CA LEU A 71 7.86 18.50 -16.88
C LEU A 71 6.45 19.09 -16.89
N ASN A 72 6.34 20.41 -16.72
CA ASN A 72 5.07 21.11 -16.76
C ASN A 72 4.54 21.35 -18.18
N SER A 73 5.39 21.32 -19.22
CA SER A 73 4.97 21.50 -20.61
C SER A 73 4.50 20.20 -21.27
N GLY A 74 5.07 19.06 -20.88
CA GLY A 74 4.58 17.73 -21.26
C GLY A 74 5.69 16.72 -21.54
N LEU A 75 5.29 15.46 -21.72
CA LEU A 75 6.24 14.34 -21.87
C LEU A 75 7.15 14.50 -23.10
N LYS A 76 6.59 15.00 -24.20
CA LYS A 76 7.29 15.21 -25.47
C LYS A 76 8.45 16.21 -25.40
N ASP A 77 8.43 17.11 -24.43
CA ASP A 77 9.43 18.17 -24.30
C ASP A 77 10.62 17.72 -23.45
N LEU A 78 10.53 16.55 -22.80
CA LEU A 78 11.61 15.97 -22.01
C LEU A 78 12.73 15.43 -22.91
N SER A 79 13.97 15.63 -22.48
CA SER A 79 15.10 14.86 -23.03
C SER A 79 14.98 13.37 -22.67
N GLU A 80 15.80 12.53 -23.31
CA GLU A 80 15.83 11.09 -23.02
C GLU A 80 16.16 10.80 -21.55
N PHE A 81 17.14 11.50 -20.99
CA PHE A 81 17.52 11.35 -19.58
C PHE A 81 16.38 11.73 -18.63
N GLU A 82 15.69 12.82 -18.92
CA GLU A 82 14.55 13.32 -18.14
C GLU A 82 13.36 12.37 -18.23
N SER A 83 13.08 11.84 -19.42
CA SER A 83 12.04 10.83 -19.66
C SER A 83 12.32 9.55 -18.87
N ASN A 84 13.57 9.08 -18.88
CA ASN A 84 13.99 7.92 -18.09
C ASN A 84 13.88 8.19 -16.58
N THR A 85 14.23 9.40 -16.14
CA THR A 85 14.12 9.81 -14.72
C THR A 85 12.65 9.81 -14.27
N LEU A 86 11.75 10.40 -15.08
CA LEU A 86 10.30 10.36 -14.83
C LEU A 86 9.77 8.93 -14.81
N ALA A 87 10.18 8.09 -15.77
CA ALA A 87 9.72 6.71 -15.85
C ALA A 87 10.14 5.89 -14.62
N ILE A 88 11.37 6.08 -14.11
CA ILE A 88 11.85 5.43 -12.88
C ILE A 88 11.02 5.89 -11.68
N TYR A 89 10.83 7.20 -11.52
CA TYR A 89 10.01 7.76 -10.44
C TYR A 89 8.58 7.20 -10.47
N PHE A 90 7.94 7.25 -11.64
CA PHE A 90 6.58 6.76 -11.83
C PHE A 90 6.47 5.26 -11.51
N ARG A 91 7.37 4.42 -12.04
CA ARG A 91 7.33 2.97 -11.82
C ARG A 91 7.53 2.63 -10.35
N GLY A 92 8.41 3.35 -9.65
CA GLY A 92 8.61 3.18 -8.21
C GLY A 92 7.33 3.49 -7.43
N MET A 93 6.72 4.66 -7.68
CA MET A 93 5.47 5.06 -7.04
C MET A 93 4.31 4.12 -7.38
N ALA A 94 4.25 3.66 -8.62
CA ALA A 94 3.24 2.70 -9.08
C ALA A 94 3.39 1.34 -8.36
N THR A 95 4.61 0.82 -8.26
CA THR A 95 4.91 -0.46 -7.57
C THR A 95 4.53 -0.41 -6.09
N MET A 96 4.83 0.71 -5.42
CA MET A 96 4.42 0.92 -4.03
C MET A 96 2.89 0.93 -3.92
N THR A 97 2.22 1.73 -4.74
CA THR A 97 0.77 1.93 -4.67
C THR A 97 -0.01 0.65 -5.01
N THR A 98 0.42 -0.13 -6.01
CA THR A 98 -0.20 -1.42 -6.35
C THR A 98 0.03 -2.45 -5.27
N THR A 99 1.19 -2.44 -4.61
CA THR A 99 1.47 -3.32 -3.47
C THR A 99 0.60 -2.96 -2.27
N GLU A 100 0.48 -1.69 -1.93
CA GLU A 100 -0.41 -1.23 -0.84
C GLU A 100 -1.87 -1.60 -1.11
N TRP A 101 -2.33 -1.45 -2.35
CA TRP A 101 -3.69 -1.84 -2.75
C TRP A 101 -3.94 -3.35 -2.60
N ARG A 102 -2.99 -4.17 -3.04
CA ARG A 102 -3.08 -5.63 -2.88
C ARG A 102 -3.14 -6.04 -1.41
N LEU A 103 -2.39 -5.35 -0.56
CA LEU A 103 -2.36 -5.55 0.89
C LEU A 103 -3.52 -4.89 1.66
N GLU A 104 -4.46 -4.24 0.97
CA GLU A 104 -5.62 -3.58 1.60
C GLU A 104 -5.23 -2.55 2.66
N ARG A 105 -4.17 -1.79 2.38
CA ARG A 105 -3.75 -0.72 3.28
C ARG A 105 -4.89 0.24 3.55
N VAL A 106 -5.04 0.59 4.83
CA VAL A 106 -6.14 1.42 5.35
C VAL A 106 -7.52 0.83 5.00
N GLY A 107 -7.64 -0.50 5.02
CA GLY A 107 -8.87 -1.22 4.66
C GLY A 107 -9.28 -1.08 3.20
N GLY A 108 -8.33 -0.77 2.30
CA GLY A 108 -8.63 -0.55 0.88
C GLY A 108 -9.41 0.74 0.60
N ASN A 109 -9.35 1.74 1.49
CA ASN A 109 -10.09 2.99 1.37
C ASN A 109 -9.76 3.72 0.04
N PRO A 110 -10.71 3.90 -0.89
CA PRO A 110 -10.46 4.55 -2.18
C PRO A 110 -9.93 5.99 -2.08
N GLU A 111 -10.33 6.74 -1.05
CA GLU A 111 -9.88 8.13 -0.87
C GLU A 111 -8.38 8.23 -0.55
N TYR A 112 -7.82 7.22 0.14
CA TYR A 112 -6.39 7.13 0.37
C TYR A 112 -5.61 7.03 -0.96
N TYR A 113 -6.08 6.17 -1.87
CA TYR A 113 -5.45 5.99 -3.17
C TYR A 113 -5.68 7.16 -4.10
N LYS A 114 -6.87 7.78 -4.05
CA LYS A 114 -7.16 9.04 -4.75
C LYS A 114 -6.18 10.15 -4.33
N PHE A 115 -5.93 10.30 -3.02
CA PHE A 115 -4.92 11.25 -2.53
C PHE A 115 -3.52 10.91 -3.05
N ALA A 116 -3.14 9.62 -3.04
CA ALA A 116 -1.86 9.18 -3.58
C ALA A 116 -1.69 9.52 -5.07
N PHE A 117 -2.73 9.29 -5.87
CA PHE A 117 -2.73 9.62 -7.31
C PHE A 117 -2.70 11.12 -7.57
N ASN A 118 -3.45 11.92 -6.81
CA ASN A 118 -3.37 13.39 -6.90
C ASN A 118 -1.94 13.89 -6.67
N ALA A 119 -1.23 13.31 -5.69
CA ALA A 119 0.15 13.66 -5.42
C ALA A 119 1.14 13.12 -6.48
N LEU A 120 0.83 12.00 -7.13
CA LEU A 120 1.65 11.45 -8.22
C LEU A 120 1.49 12.29 -9.50
N PHE A 121 0.27 12.69 -9.83
CA PHE A 121 -0.09 13.43 -11.04
C PHE A 121 0.20 14.94 -10.92
N SER A 122 1.36 15.29 -10.36
CA SER A 122 1.74 16.67 -10.06
C SER A 122 2.19 17.48 -11.28
N HIS A 123 2.58 16.82 -12.37
CA HIS A 123 3.10 17.47 -13.58
C HIS A 123 2.44 16.93 -14.84
N LYS A 124 2.36 17.77 -15.87
CA LYS A 124 1.79 17.41 -17.16
C LYS A 124 2.48 16.20 -17.80
N ALA A 125 3.81 16.14 -17.75
CA ALA A 125 4.55 15.00 -18.29
C ALA A 125 4.21 13.67 -17.60
N ILE A 126 3.84 13.70 -16.31
CA ILE A 126 3.41 12.49 -15.58
C ILE A 126 2.02 12.07 -16.04
N LEU A 127 1.11 13.03 -16.24
CA LEU A 127 -0.23 12.77 -16.81
C LEU A 127 -0.13 12.20 -18.23
N ASP A 128 0.69 12.81 -19.08
CA ASP A 128 0.94 12.32 -20.45
C ASP A 128 1.52 10.89 -20.39
N TYR A 129 2.52 10.63 -19.53
CA TYR A 129 3.10 9.29 -19.34
C TYR A 129 2.07 8.27 -18.82
N TYR A 130 1.20 8.67 -17.88
CA TYR A 130 0.11 7.85 -17.38
C TYR A 130 -0.78 7.38 -18.52
N LYS A 131 -1.24 8.32 -19.35
CA LYS A 131 -2.12 8.05 -20.49
C LYS A 131 -1.46 7.15 -21.54
N GLU A 132 -0.21 7.42 -21.90
CA GLU A 132 0.46 6.68 -22.97
C GLU A 132 0.86 5.26 -22.58
N ILE A 133 1.39 5.07 -21.36
CA ILE A 133 2.01 3.80 -20.96
C ILE A 133 1.70 3.43 -19.51
N GLY A 134 1.50 4.43 -18.63
CA GLY A 134 1.45 4.24 -17.18
C GLY A 134 0.20 3.54 -16.65
N ARG A 135 -0.94 3.63 -17.36
CA ARG A 135 -2.22 3.03 -16.96
C ARG A 135 -2.09 1.53 -16.63
N LYS A 136 -1.33 0.79 -17.44
CA LYS A 136 -1.13 -0.67 -17.28
C LYS A 136 -0.49 -1.09 -15.97
N PHE A 137 0.24 -0.20 -15.28
CA PHE A 137 0.82 -0.54 -13.98
C PHE A 137 -0.26 -0.69 -12.90
N PHE A 138 -1.41 -0.01 -13.06
CA PHE A 138 -2.52 -0.03 -12.10
C PHE A 138 -3.67 -0.95 -12.50
N THR A 139 -3.71 -1.39 -13.76
CA THR A 139 -4.63 -2.43 -14.24
C THR A 139 -3.95 -3.81 -14.18
N ASP A 140 -2.91 -4.02 -14.99
CA ASP A 140 -2.29 -5.33 -15.23
C ASP A 140 -1.24 -5.64 -14.16
N GLY A 141 -0.46 -4.62 -13.82
CA GLY A 141 0.56 -4.66 -12.76
C GLY A 141 -0.01 -4.88 -11.35
N ASN A 142 -1.34 -4.91 -11.21
CA ASN A 142 -2.04 -5.21 -9.97
C ASN A 142 -2.34 -6.71 -9.78
N PHE A 143 -1.82 -7.58 -10.66
CA PHE A 143 -1.95 -9.04 -10.61
C PHE A 143 -3.40 -9.53 -10.43
N GLY A 144 -4.34 -8.85 -11.09
CA GLY A 144 -5.75 -9.22 -11.10
C GLY A 144 -6.61 -8.64 -9.98
N LYS A 145 -6.07 -7.82 -9.05
CA LYS A 145 -6.93 -7.10 -8.10
C LYS A 145 -7.61 -5.91 -8.82
N PRO A 146 -8.94 -5.88 -8.96
CA PRO A 146 -9.62 -4.81 -9.68
C PRO A 146 -9.67 -3.51 -8.85
N GLY A 147 -10.10 -2.42 -9.49
CA GLY A 147 -10.47 -1.17 -8.82
C GLY A 147 -9.39 -0.08 -8.81
N LEU A 148 -8.12 -0.43 -8.60
CA LEU A 148 -7.06 0.59 -8.49
C LEU A 148 -6.89 1.43 -9.76
N GLY A 149 -6.85 0.78 -10.93
CA GLY A 149 -6.79 1.46 -12.23
C GLY A 149 -7.96 2.43 -12.44
N LYS A 150 -9.18 2.05 -12.00
CA LYS A 150 -10.35 2.94 -12.08
C LYS A 150 -10.19 4.17 -11.18
N ILE A 151 -9.60 4.04 -10.00
CA ILE A 151 -9.32 5.19 -9.11
C ILE A 151 -8.27 6.10 -9.76
N ALA A 152 -7.24 5.52 -10.38
CA ALA A 152 -6.22 6.26 -11.10
C ALA A 152 -6.82 7.01 -12.30
N ASP A 153 -7.62 6.33 -13.13
CA ASP A 153 -8.32 6.91 -14.27
C ASP A 153 -9.22 8.07 -13.83
N LEU A 154 -10.10 7.85 -12.85
CA LEU A 154 -10.96 8.92 -12.33
C LEU A 154 -10.16 10.11 -11.78
N THR A 155 -8.99 9.86 -11.17
CA THR A 155 -8.14 10.95 -10.68
C THR A 155 -7.52 11.73 -11.84
N TYR A 156 -7.04 11.03 -12.88
CA TYR A 156 -6.56 11.64 -14.11
C TYR A 156 -7.65 12.51 -14.77
N GLU A 157 -8.85 11.95 -14.95
CA GLU A 157 -9.96 12.63 -15.61
C GLU A 157 -10.39 13.88 -14.85
N ASN A 158 -10.42 13.83 -13.51
CA ASN A 158 -10.75 14.98 -12.68
C ASN A 158 -9.69 16.10 -12.76
N LEU A 159 -8.41 15.75 -12.91
CA LEU A 159 -7.32 16.72 -12.99
C LEU A 159 -7.19 17.35 -14.39
N THR A 160 -7.47 16.58 -15.43
CA THR A 160 -7.27 17.01 -16.83
C THR A 160 -8.54 17.49 -17.52
N GLY A 161 -9.71 17.05 -17.06
CA GLY A 161 -10.98 17.19 -17.76
C GLY A 161 -11.10 16.30 -19.00
N GLU A 162 -10.08 15.48 -19.29
CA GLU A 162 -10.05 14.55 -20.42
C GLU A 162 -10.54 13.18 -19.98
N LYS A 163 -11.48 12.59 -20.74
CA LYS A 163 -11.91 11.21 -20.51
C LYS A 163 -10.93 10.22 -21.12
N LEU A 164 -10.65 9.14 -20.39
CA LEU A 164 -9.88 8.03 -20.92
C LEU A 164 -10.85 7.04 -21.57
N GLU A 165 -10.60 6.68 -22.82
CA GLU A 165 -11.35 5.61 -23.48
C GLU A 165 -10.94 4.26 -22.87
N ASP A 166 -11.91 3.36 -22.73
CA ASP A 166 -11.74 2.06 -22.06
C ASP A 166 -10.72 1.15 -22.76
#